data_AF-F6T8J5-F1
#
_entry.id   AF-F6T8J5-F1
#
_cell.length_a   1.000
_cell.length_b   1.000
_cell.length_c   1.000
_cell.angle_alpha   90.00
_cell.angle_beta   90.00
_cell.angle_gamma   90.00
#
_symmetry.space_group_name_H-M   'P 1'
#
loop_
_entity.id
_entity.type
_entity.pdbx_description
1 polymer ?
#
loop_
_entity_poly.entity_id
_entity_poly.type
_entity_poly.pdbx_seq_one_letter_code
_entity_poly.pdbx_strand_id
1 'polypeptide(L)'
;MKHLHTVSQNCIYNCPTPIQEAVAQGLEHEMSRFGTEGCYFKSLPRELEVKRDRLASILREIGMEPILPQGGYFILADASKLKVDLSDSAGSGENYDYRLVKWITRNKKVATIPNSAFYSDEHKDIAEKFIRFCFCKKDETIDKMEKIFKEWAKTM
;
A
#
# COMPACT_ATOMS: atom_id res chain seq x y z
N MET A 1 26.41 13.89 8.83
CA MET A 1 25.96 15.10 8.11
C MET A 1 26.94 15.61 7.06
N LYS A 2 28.25 15.79 7.34
CA LYS A 2 29.24 16.34 6.38
C LYS A 2 29.23 15.66 4.99
N HIS A 3 29.25 14.33 4.94
CA HIS A 3 29.23 13.59 3.68
C HIS A 3 27.91 13.75 2.90
N LEU A 4 26.77 13.86 3.58
CA LEU A 4 25.48 14.11 2.93
C LEU A 4 25.44 15.50 2.28
N HIS A 5 25.97 16.53 2.95
CA HIS A 5 26.09 17.85 2.35
C HIS A 5 27.03 17.84 1.14
N THR A 6 28.15 17.11 1.20
CA THR A 6 29.06 16.91 0.05
C THR A 6 28.36 16.23 -1.12
N VAL A 7 27.51 15.23 -0.89
CA VAL A 7 26.71 14.64 -1.97
C VAL A 7 25.71 15.67 -2.50
N SER A 8 24.95 16.33 -1.62
CA SER A 8 23.91 17.28 -2.01
C SER A 8 24.46 18.41 -2.88
N GLN A 9 25.53 19.07 -2.46
CA GLN A 9 26.15 20.19 -3.21
C GLN A 9 26.72 19.75 -4.57
N ASN A 10 27.04 18.46 -4.76
CA ASN A 10 27.58 17.92 -6.00
C ASN A 10 26.55 17.17 -6.87
N CYS A 11 25.29 17.05 -6.43
CA CYS A 11 24.24 16.38 -7.18
C CYS A 11 23.06 17.31 -7.48
N ILE A 12 22.41 17.82 -6.43
CA ILE A 12 21.16 18.59 -6.56
C ILE A 12 21.35 20.07 -6.26
N TYR A 13 22.36 20.40 -5.44
CA TYR A 13 22.72 21.72 -4.91
C TYR A 13 21.60 22.39 -4.09
N ASN A 14 20.44 22.67 -4.70
CA ASN A 14 19.28 23.28 -4.06
C ASN A 14 18.02 22.43 -4.26
N CYS A 15 17.09 22.54 -3.30
CA CYS A 15 15.71 22.05 -3.44
C CYS A 15 14.78 23.18 -3.91
N PRO A 16 13.58 22.87 -4.43
CA PRO A 16 12.61 23.89 -4.84
C PRO A 16 12.17 24.80 -3.69
N THR A 17 12.54 26.08 -3.74
CA THR A 17 12.22 27.07 -2.68
C THR A 17 10.73 27.16 -2.33
N PRO A 18 9.78 27.22 -3.30
CA PRO A 18 8.37 27.35 -2.95
C PRO A 18 7.81 26.15 -2.15
N ILE A 19 8.29 24.94 -2.42
CA ILE A 19 7.85 23.74 -1.69
C ILE A 19 8.45 23.74 -0.27
N GLN A 20 9.70 24.19 -0.12
CA GLN A 20 10.32 24.33 1.20
C GLN A 20 9.55 25.31 2.09
N GLU A 21 9.15 26.46 1.54
CA GLU A 21 8.35 27.45 2.26
C GLU A 21 6.96 26.91 2.64
N ALA A 22 6.27 26.26 1.69
CA ALA A 22 4.95 25.67 1.97
C ALA A 22 5.01 24.59 3.07
N VAL A 23 6.07 23.76 3.08
CA VAL A 23 6.27 22.75 4.14
C VAL A 23 6.58 23.42 5.48
N ALA A 24 7.41 24.47 5.50
CA ALA A 24 7.72 25.21 6.72
C ALA A 24 6.44 25.78 7.36
N GLN A 25 5.63 26.49 6.58
CA GLN A 25 4.35 27.04 7.06
C GLN A 25 3.38 25.94 7.52
N GLY A 26 3.29 24.82 6.80
CA GLY A 26 2.47 23.68 7.20
C GLY A 26 2.90 23.08 8.54
N LEU A 27 4.22 22.94 8.75
CA LEU A 27 4.77 22.44 10.01
C LEU A 27 4.51 23.41 11.17
N GLU A 28 4.79 24.71 10.99
CA GLU A 28 4.51 25.75 11.99
C GLU A 28 3.04 25.77 12.41
N HIS A 29 2.14 25.67 11.42
CA HIS A 29 0.70 25.57 11.66
C HIS A 29 0.33 24.35 12.50
N GLU A 30 0.81 23.15 12.14
CA GLU A 30 0.52 21.93 12.90
C GLU A 30 1.17 21.90 14.29
N MET A 31 2.38 22.46 14.41
CA MET A 31 3.11 22.56 15.67
C MET A 31 2.40 23.48 16.66
N SER A 32 1.79 24.58 16.20
CA SER A 32 1.01 25.49 17.06
C SER A 32 -0.20 24.82 17.74
N ARG A 33 -0.67 23.71 17.16
CA ARG A 33 -1.84 22.94 17.62
C ARG A 33 -1.50 21.49 17.99
N PHE A 34 -0.21 21.21 18.22
CA PHE A 34 0.27 19.86 18.50
C PHE A 34 -0.48 19.22 19.67
N GLY A 35 -0.91 17.97 19.50
CA GLY A 35 -1.66 17.21 20.51
C GLY A 35 -3.19 17.44 20.52
N THR A 36 -3.70 18.47 19.83
CA THR A 36 -5.15 18.71 19.71
C THR A 36 -5.83 17.76 18.72
N GLU A 37 -7.15 17.59 18.82
CA GLU A 37 -7.95 16.80 17.87
C GLU A 37 -7.92 17.35 16.43
N GLY A 38 -7.68 18.65 16.28
CA GLY A 38 -7.58 19.32 14.99
C GLY A 38 -6.19 19.20 14.34
N CYS A 39 -5.17 18.73 15.07
CA CYS A 39 -3.83 18.53 14.54
C CYS A 39 -3.82 17.39 13.51
N TYR A 40 -3.25 17.64 12.33
CA TYR A 40 -3.18 16.67 11.24
C TYR A 40 -2.38 15.42 11.63
N PHE A 41 -1.38 15.57 12.50
CA PHE A 41 -0.61 14.44 13.03
C PHE A 41 -1.43 13.49 13.91
N LYS A 42 -2.60 13.95 14.42
CA LYS A 42 -3.55 13.13 15.18
C LYS A 42 -4.75 12.70 14.33
N SER A 43 -5.27 13.59 13.50
CA SER A 43 -6.47 13.32 12.70
C SER A 43 -6.21 12.35 11.56
N LEU A 44 -5.07 12.44 10.86
CA LEU A 44 -4.75 11.55 9.74
C LEU A 44 -4.59 10.08 10.16
N PRO A 45 -3.79 9.72 11.19
CA PRO A 45 -3.70 8.34 11.64
C PRO A 45 -5.06 7.76 12.06
N ARG A 46 -5.90 8.56 12.75
CA ARG A 46 -7.25 8.16 13.14
C ARG A 46 -8.13 7.86 11.93
N GLU A 47 -8.10 8.71 10.91
CA GLU A 47 -8.82 8.49 9.65
C GLU A 47 -8.34 7.21 8.94
N LEU A 48 -7.01 7.06 8.83
CA LEU A 48 -6.39 5.94 8.14
C LEU A 48 -6.57 4.60 8.86
N GLU A 49 -6.69 4.62 10.20
CA GLU A 49 -6.96 3.42 10.99
C GLU A 49 -8.33 2.80 10.66
N VAL A 50 -9.37 3.63 10.54
CA VAL A 50 -10.70 3.15 10.11
C VAL A 50 -10.62 2.53 8.70
N LYS A 51 -9.87 3.16 7.79
CA LYS A 51 -9.67 2.65 6.42
C LYS A 51 -8.84 1.36 6.38
N ARG A 52 -7.83 1.23 7.26
CA ARG A 52 -7.04 0.01 7.45
C ARG A 52 -7.95 -1.15 7.84
N ASP A 53 -8.77 -0.95 8.87
CA ASP A 53 -9.63 -2.00 9.42
C ASP A 53 -10.71 -2.43 8.42
N ARG A 54 -11.29 -1.46 7.71
CA ARG A 54 -12.23 -1.72 6.63
C ARG A 54 -11.60 -2.55 5.51
N LEU A 55 -10.41 -2.15 5.03
CA LEU A 55 -9.69 -2.90 4.01
C LEU A 55 -9.34 -4.32 4.48
N ALA A 56 -8.90 -4.48 5.74
CA ALA A 56 -8.63 -5.80 6.30
C ALA A 56 -9.89 -6.69 6.33
N SER A 57 -11.06 -6.15 6.67
CA SER A 57 -12.33 -6.89 6.59
C SER A 57 -12.62 -7.38 5.17
N ILE A 58 -12.53 -6.48 4.18
CA ILE A 58 -12.76 -6.79 2.77
C ILE A 58 -11.83 -7.91 2.27
N LEU A 59 -10.56 -7.86 2.66
CA LEU A 59 -9.57 -8.88 2.27
C LEU A 59 -9.88 -10.25 2.88
N ARG A 60 -10.34 -10.29 4.14
CA ARG A 60 -10.78 -11.54 4.79
C ARG A 60 -12.00 -12.15 4.10
N GLU A 61 -12.95 -11.33 3.68
CA GLU A 61 -14.17 -11.78 2.99
C GLU A 61 -13.88 -12.54 1.68
N ILE A 62 -12.79 -12.19 0.98
CA ILE A 62 -12.37 -12.89 -0.24
C ILE A 62 -11.36 -14.01 0.00
N GLY A 63 -11.10 -14.38 1.26
CA GLY A 63 -10.20 -15.48 1.61
C GLY A 63 -8.71 -15.15 1.63
N MET A 64 -8.34 -13.86 1.63
CA MET A 64 -6.97 -13.44 1.94
C MET A 64 -6.79 -13.25 3.45
N GLU A 65 -5.56 -13.43 3.94
CA GLU A 65 -5.23 -13.25 5.36
C GLU A 65 -4.41 -11.96 5.57
N PRO A 66 -5.02 -10.85 5.97
CA PRO A 66 -4.32 -9.58 6.13
C PRO A 66 -3.45 -9.55 7.39
N ILE A 67 -2.23 -9.04 7.26
CA ILE A 67 -1.33 -8.69 8.36
C ILE A 67 -1.63 -7.25 8.77
N LEU A 68 -2.26 -7.04 9.92
CA LEU A 68 -2.65 -5.71 10.39
C LEU A 68 -1.41 -4.84 10.70
N PRO A 69 -1.18 -3.74 9.97
CA PRO A 69 -0.04 -2.88 10.19
C PRO A 69 -0.26 -1.97 11.41
N GLN A 70 0.80 -1.77 12.19
CA GLN A 70 0.84 -0.82 13.31
C GLN A 70 1.07 0.63 12.83
N GLY A 71 1.45 0.83 11.57
CA GLY A 71 1.70 2.15 11.00
C GLY A 71 1.86 2.14 9.48
N GLY A 72 1.93 3.33 8.89
CA GLY A 72 1.94 3.52 7.45
C GLY A 72 0.56 3.40 6.82
N TYR A 73 0.54 3.26 5.50
CA TYR A 73 -0.68 3.28 4.66
C TYR A 73 -0.83 2.02 3.76
N PHE A 74 -0.08 0.96 4.07
CA PHE A 74 -0.09 -0.29 3.32
C PHE A 74 -0.46 -1.46 4.22
N ILE A 75 -1.19 -2.42 3.65
CA ILE A 75 -1.49 -3.72 4.29
C ILE A 75 -0.96 -4.84 3.39
N LEU A 76 -0.30 -5.82 3.99
CA LEU A 76 0.05 -7.08 3.32
C LEU A 76 -1.06 -8.09 3.56
N ALA A 77 -1.36 -8.91 2.56
CA ALA A 77 -2.30 -10.00 2.69
C ALA A 77 -1.72 -11.28 2.11
N ASP A 78 -1.74 -12.36 2.89
CA ASP A 78 -1.40 -13.69 2.40
C ASP A 78 -2.52 -14.15 1.46
N ALA A 79 -2.16 -14.41 0.22
CA ALA A 79 -3.05 -14.78 -0.87
C ALA A 79 -2.91 -16.26 -1.25
N SER A 80 -2.11 -17.05 -0.53
CA SER A 80 -1.84 -18.47 -0.84
C SER A 80 -3.09 -19.34 -0.89
N LYS A 81 -4.15 -18.96 -0.17
CA LYS A 81 -5.43 -19.68 -0.11
C LYS A 81 -6.40 -19.32 -1.23
N LEU A 82 -6.08 -18.31 -2.06
CA LEU A 82 -6.94 -17.91 -3.16
C LEU A 82 -6.89 -18.95 -4.30
N LYS A 83 -8.07 -19.45 -4.66
CA LYS A 83 -8.24 -20.33 -5.81
C LYS A 83 -8.44 -19.49 -7.06
N VAL A 84 -7.32 -19.13 -7.70
CA VAL A 84 -7.31 -18.41 -8.97
C VAL A 84 -6.60 -19.25 -10.01
N ASP A 85 -7.23 -19.43 -11.16
CA ASP A 85 -6.58 -20.06 -12.30
C ASP A 85 -5.54 -19.11 -12.91
N LEU A 86 -4.27 -19.48 -12.75
CA LEU A 86 -3.10 -18.76 -13.27
C LEU A 86 -2.39 -19.55 -14.38
N SER A 87 -3.06 -20.55 -14.98
CA SER A 87 -2.51 -21.41 -16.03
C SER A 87 -1.99 -20.63 -17.25
N ASP A 88 -2.66 -19.56 -17.65
CA ASP A 88 -2.21 -18.65 -18.72
C ASP A 88 -0.83 -18.02 -18.49
N SER A 89 -0.39 -17.99 -17.23
CA SER A 89 0.92 -17.48 -16.80
C SER A 89 1.85 -18.59 -16.30
N ALA A 90 1.46 -19.86 -16.45
CA ALA A 90 2.32 -20.98 -16.12
C ALA A 90 3.55 -20.96 -17.05
N GLY A 91 4.74 -21.05 -16.46
CA GLY A 91 6.01 -21.05 -17.22
C GLY A 91 6.59 -19.67 -17.55
N SER A 92 6.00 -18.56 -17.08
CA SER A 92 6.58 -17.22 -17.30
C SER A 92 7.90 -16.96 -16.57
N GLY A 93 8.27 -17.83 -15.62
CA GLY A 93 9.41 -17.62 -14.72
C GLY A 93 9.14 -16.58 -13.61
N GLU A 94 7.93 -16.02 -13.55
CA GLU A 94 7.56 -15.02 -12.54
C GLU A 94 7.07 -15.66 -11.24
N ASN A 95 7.40 -15.01 -10.12
CA ASN A 95 6.88 -15.35 -8.79
C ASN A 95 5.34 -15.38 -8.75
N TYR A 96 4.80 -16.14 -7.80
CA TYR A 96 3.36 -16.34 -7.67
C TYR A 96 2.58 -15.01 -7.54
N ASP A 97 3.02 -14.11 -6.65
CA ASP A 97 2.38 -12.81 -6.44
C ASP A 97 2.37 -11.93 -7.70
N TYR A 98 3.43 -11.91 -8.51
CA TYR A 98 3.44 -11.16 -9.78
C TYR A 98 2.35 -11.64 -10.74
N ARG A 99 2.24 -12.97 -10.90
CA ARG A 99 1.21 -13.59 -11.75
C ARG A 99 -0.19 -13.28 -11.22
N LEU A 100 -0.39 -13.42 -9.91
CA LEU A 100 -1.65 -13.14 -9.25
C LEU A 100 -2.04 -11.66 -9.36
N VAL A 101 -1.13 -10.71 -9.11
CA VAL A 101 -1.38 -9.27 -9.21
C VAL A 101 -1.78 -8.87 -10.63
N LYS A 102 -1.09 -9.41 -11.66
CA LYS A 102 -1.48 -9.19 -13.06
C LYS A 102 -2.88 -9.73 -13.34
N TRP A 103 -3.21 -10.92 -12.82
CA TRP A 103 -4.54 -11.49 -12.98
C TRP A 103 -5.62 -10.64 -12.29
N ILE A 104 -5.41 -10.20 -11.04
CA ILE A 104 -6.34 -9.34 -10.30
C ILE A 104 -6.54 -8.03 -11.06
N THR A 105 -5.46 -7.44 -11.58
CA THR A 105 -5.52 -6.19 -12.34
C THR A 105 -6.34 -6.37 -13.63
N ARG A 106 -6.11 -7.44 -14.38
CA ARG A 106 -6.81 -7.70 -15.66
C ARG A 106 -8.27 -8.07 -15.46
N ASN A 107 -8.56 -8.97 -14.51
CA ASN A 107 -9.87 -9.60 -14.35
C ASN A 107 -10.78 -8.88 -13.35
N LYS A 108 -10.19 -8.29 -12.29
CA LYS A 108 -10.93 -7.60 -11.23
C LYS A 108 -10.77 -6.08 -11.29
N LYS A 109 -9.91 -5.56 -12.17
CA LYS A 109 -9.68 -4.11 -12.35
C LYS A 109 -9.19 -3.42 -11.06
N VAL A 110 -8.50 -4.18 -10.19
CA VAL A 110 -7.89 -3.65 -8.96
C VAL A 110 -6.38 -3.80 -9.07
N ALA A 111 -5.66 -2.67 -8.99
CA ALA A 111 -4.21 -2.67 -8.99
C ALA A 111 -3.67 -2.87 -7.57
N THR A 112 -2.69 -3.76 -7.44
CA THR A 112 -2.01 -4.11 -6.20
C THR A 112 -0.53 -4.29 -6.47
N ILE A 113 0.29 -4.54 -5.45
CA ILE A 113 1.74 -4.65 -5.60
C ILE A 113 2.21 -6.04 -5.12
N PRO A 114 2.99 -6.79 -5.92
CA PRO A 114 3.59 -8.05 -5.48
C PRO A 114 4.63 -7.75 -4.38
N ASN A 115 4.61 -8.50 -3.29
CA ASN A 115 5.51 -8.24 -2.17
C ASN A 115 6.95 -8.70 -2.45
N SER A 116 7.14 -9.69 -3.32
CA SER A 116 8.45 -10.17 -3.78
C SER A 116 9.28 -9.09 -4.48
N ALA A 117 8.66 -8.00 -4.96
CA ALA A 117 9.36 -6.83 -5.48
C ALA A 117 10.24 -6.12 -4.43
N PHE A 118 10.02 -6.37 -3.14
CA PHE A 118 10.78 -5.79 -2.03
C PHE A 118 11.83 -6.75 -1.46
N TYR A 119 12.07 -7.87 -2.11
CA TYR A 119 13.01 -8.91 -1.70
C TYR A 119 14.12 -9.07 -2.76
N SER A 120 15.32 -9.48 -2.32
CA SER A 120 16.38 -9.86 -3.26
C SER A 120 15.97 -11.12 -4.02
N ASP A 121 16.57 -11.35 -5.19
CA ASP A 121 16.19 -12.46 -6.08
C ASP A 121 16.26 -13.83 -5.36
N GLU A 122 17.20 -14.00 -4.44
CA GLU A 122 17.40 -15.24 -3.67
C GLU A 122 16.34 -15.48 -2.59
N HIS A 123 15.56 -14.46 -2.23
CA HIS A 123 14.62 -14.49 -1.10
C HIS A 123 13.17 -14.17 -1.50
N LYS A 124 12.86 -14.15 -2.79
CA LYS A 124 11.50 -13.82 -3.29
C LYS A 124 10.45 -14.84 -2.86
N ASP A 125 10.84 -16.10 -2.67
CA ASP A 125 10.01 -17.21 -2.20
C ASP A 125 9.39 -16.94 -0.82
N ILE A 126 10.10 -16.24 0.06
CA ILE A 126 9.61 -15.84 1.39
C ILE A 126 8.37 -14.93 1.27
N ALA A 127 8.33 -14.11 0.21
CA ALA A 127 7.40 -13.02 0.04
C ALA A 127 6.31 -13.28 -1.00
N GLU A 128 6.51 -14.24 -1.91
CA GLU A 128 5.69 -14.37 -3.12
C GLU A 128 4.24 -14.80 -2.88
N LYS A 129 3.89 -15.21 -1.66
CA LYS A 129 2.50 -15.45 -1.26
C LYS A 129 1.76 -14.19 -0.81
N PHE A 130 2.46 -13.08 -0.59
CA PHE A 130 1.89 -11.84 -0.08
C PHE A 130 1.67 -10.81 -1.18
N ILE A 131 0.54 -10.10 -1.10
CA ILE A 131 0.23 -8.94 -1.94
C ILE A 131 0.04 -7.72 -1.06
N ARG A 132 0.54 -6.56 -1.51
CA ARG A 132 0.44 -5.28 -0.81
C ARG A 132 -0.67 -4.40 -1.40
N PHE A 133 -1.53 -3.90 -0.52
CA PHE A 133 -2.60 -2.94 -0.83
C PHE A 133 -2.37 -1.61 -0.12
N CYS A 134 -2.88 -0.51 -0.68
CA CYS A 134 -2.81 0.82 -0.07
C CYS A 134 -4.20 1.30 0.36
N PHE A 135 -4.36 1.68 1.62
CA PHE A 135 -5.62 2.18 2.17
C PHE A 135 -5.68 3.71 2.35
N CYS A 136 -4.59 4.44 2.10
CA CYS A 136 -4.64 5.91 2.00
C CYS A 136 -5.29 6.32 0.67
N LYS A 137 -6.61 6.16 0.64
CA LYS A 137 -7.51 6.41 -0.49
C LYS A 137 -8.75 7.15 0.01
N LYS A 138 -9.48 7.76 -0.92
CA LYS A 138 -10.83 8.27 -0.62
C LYS A 138 -11.77 7.10 -0.35
N ASP A 139 -12.82 7.32 0.44
CA ASP A 139 -13.77 6.28 0.79
C ASP A 139 -14.45 5.67 -0.44
N GLU A 140 -14.76 6.48 -1.46
CA GLU A 140 -15.39 5.98 -2.69
C GLU A 140 -14.49 5.02 -3.47
N THR A 141 -13.17 5.09 -3.26
CA THR A 141 -12.22 4.14 -3.86
C THR A 141 -12.29 2.80 -3.15
N ILE A 142 -12.40 2.82 -1.82
CA ILE A 142 -12.54 1.61 -1.00
C ILE A 142 -13.93 0.98 -1.24
N ASP A 143 -14.98 1.79 -1.36
CA ASP A 143 -16.34 1.34 -1.72
C ASP A 143 -16.36 0.56 -3.04
N LYS A 144 -15.70 1.11 -4.07
CA LYS A 144 -15.62 0.45 -5.39
C LYS A 144 -14.88 -0.88 -5.30
N MET A 145 -13.77 -0.92 -4.58
CA MET A 145 -13.01 -2.15 -4.35
C MET A 145 -13.86 -3.19 -3.61
N GLU A 146 -14.55 -2.77 -2.54
CA GLU A 146 -15.43 -3.63 -1.76
C GLU A 146 -16.52 -4.26 -2.63
N LYS A 147 -17.16 -3.47 -3.49
CA LYS A 147 -18.17 -3.99 -4.43
C LYS A 147 -17.59 -5.06 -5.35
N ILE A 148 -16.45 -4.79 -5.99
CA ILE A 148 -15.76 -5.74 -6.88
C ILE A 148 -15.42 -7.03 -6.14
N PHE A 149 -14.91 -6.91 -4.91
CA PHE A 149 -14.44 -8.04 -4.12
C PHE A 149 -15.61 -8.89 -3.60
N LYS A 150 -16.73 -8.26 -3.23
CA LYS A 150 -17.99 -8.96 -2.90
C LYS A 150 -18.58 -9.70 -4.10
N GLU A 151 -18.50 -9.13 -5.30
CA GLU A 151 -18.91 -9.82 -6.53
C GLU A 151 -17.97 -11.00 -6.83
N TRP A 152 -16.67 -10.84 -6.59
CA TRP A 152 -15.68 -11.91 -6.76
C TRP A 152 -15.87 -13.06 -5.76
N ALA A 153 -16.15 -12.77 -4.48
CA ALA A 153 -16.39 -13.77 -3.45
C ALA A 153 -17.55 -14.72 -3.80
N LYS A 154 -18.55 -14.24 -4.55
CA LYS A 154 -19.69 -15.07 -5.02
C LYS A 154 -19.31 -16.08 -6.10
N THR A 155 -18.16 -15.91 -6.74
CA THR A 155 -17.68 -16.78 -7.84
C THR A 155 -16.58 -17.75 -7.40
N MET A 156 -16.21 -17.73 -6.11
CA MET A 156 -15.19 -18.59 -5.49
C MET A 156 -15.84 -19.81 -4.82
#